data_AF-A0A1Y1UNT0-F1
#
_entry.id   AF-A0A1Y1UNT0-F1
#
_cell.length_a   1.000
_cell.length_b   1.000
_cell.length_c   1.000
_cell.angle_alpha   90.00
_cell.angle_beta   90.00
_cell.angle_gamma   90.00
#
_symmetry.space_group_name_H-M   'P 1'
#
loop_
_entity.id
_entity.type
_entity.pdbx_description
1 polymer ?
#
loop_
_entity_poly.entity_id
_entity_poly.type
_entity_poly.pdbx_seq_one_letter_code
_entity_poly.pdbx_strand_id
1 'polypeptide(L)'
;DDNVYPRGNIERISKSKKFSPEQVGLLKRLEAAERNSWDGLPIICTAIVAGNTAGLSANYLNAVAGIYLGLRLTYVYLYATVTDPKKSYARSLVYWLSN
;
A
#
# COMPACT_ATOMS: atom_id res chain seq x y z
N ASP A 1 7.35 -5.35 22.15
CA ASP A 1 6.54 -4.28 21.54
C ASP A 1 6.10 -3.25 22.57
N ASP A 2 5.79 -2.03 22.13
CA ASP A 2 5.23 -0.99 22.99
C ASP A 2 3.72 -0.90 22.71
N ASN A 3 2.91 -1.32 23.68
CA ASN A 3 1.45 -1.30 23.57
C ASN A 3 0.86 0.11 23.76
N VAL A 4 1.65 1.09 24.21
CA VAL A 4 1.21 2.47 24.41
C VAL A 4 1.31 3.26 23.10
N TYR A 5 2.35 3.01 22.30
CA TYR A 5 2.51 3.64 20.98
C TYR A 5 3.01 2.64 19.91
N PRO A 6 2.15 1.69 19.48
CA PRO A 6 2.56 0.62 18.56
C PRO A 6 2.99 1.13 17.18
N ARG A 7 2.52 2.32 16.77
CA ARG A 7 2.90 2.97 15.50
C ARG A 7 4.26 3.69 15.54
N GLY A 8 4.90 3.78 16.72
CA GLY A 8 6.22 4.41 16.88
C GLY A 8 7.41 3.50 16.56
N ASN A 9 7.15 2.25 16.16
CA ASN A 9 8.19 1.23 16.00
C ASN A 9 9.27 1.64 14.98
N ILE A 10 8.91 2.22 13.84
CA ILE A 10 9.90 2.66 12.83
C ILE A 10 10.73 3.83 13.34
N GLU A 11 10.14 4.75 14.09
CA GLU A 11 10.87 5.86 14.70
C GLU A 11 11.90 5.34 15.72
N ARG A 12 11.51 4.39 16.57
CA ARG A 12 12.41 3.73 17.52
C ARG A 12 13.51 2.94 16.82
N ILE A 13 13.18 2.20 15.76
CA ILE A 13 14.15 1.49 14.91
C ILE A 13 15.16 2.47 14.33
N SER A 14 14.71 3.61 13.82
CA SER A 14 15.59 4.64 13.26
C SER A 14 16.56 5.23 14.28
N LYS A 15 16.15 5.35 15.55
CA LYS A 15 16.99 5.83 16.67
C LYS A 15 17.94 4.75 17.22
N SER A 16 17.63 3.47 17.01
CA SER A 16 18.37 2.35 17.61
C SER A 16 19.79 2.14 17.08
N LYS A 17 20.12 2.71 15.91
CA LYS A 17 21.38 2.49 15.17
C LYS A 17 21.71 1.02 14.83
N LYS A 18 20.78 0.08 15.07
CA LYS A 18 20.94 -1.35 14.77
C LYS A 18 20.76 -1.69 13.29
N PHE A 19 20.19 -0.77 12.52
CA PHE A 19 19.86 -0.96 11.10
C PHE A 19 20.56 0.08 10.26
N SER A 20 20.92 -0.28 9.02
CA SER A 20 21.51 0.66 8.08
C SER A 20 20.52 1.76 7.69
N PRO A 21 20.99 2.95 7.27
CA PRO A 21 20.11 4.01 6.77
C PRO A 21 19.21 3.55 5.61
N GLU A 22 19.71 2.63 4.78
CA GLU A 22 18.95 2.03 3.68
C GLU A 22 17.77 1.19 4.18
N GLN A 23 18.01 0.31 5.16
CA GLN A 23 16.97 -0.52 5.77
C GLN A 23 15.89 0.33 6.43
N VAL A 24 16.31 1.38 7.16
CA VAL A 24 15.37 2.35 7.77
C VAL A 24 14.57 3.09 6.69
N GLY A 25 15.21 3.49 5.59
CA GLY A 25 14.55 4.12 4.46
C GLY A 25 13.51 3.22 3.80
N LEU A 26 13.83 1.94 3.60
CA LEU A 26 12.89 0.93 3.09
C LEU A 26 11.66 0.80 4.01
N LEU A 27 11.87 0.62 5.31
CA LEU A 27 10.79 0.49 6.29
C LEU A 27 9.85 1.71 6.26
N LYS A 28 10.41 2.92 6.22
CA LYS A 28 9.60 4.16 6.11
C LYS A 28 8.76 4.21 4.83
N ARG A 29 9.33 3.77 3.70
CA ARG A 29 8.58 3.70 2.43
C ARG A 29 7.45 2.67 2.51
N LEU A 30 7.68 1.51 3.11
CA LEU A 30 6.66 0.48 3.28
C LEU A 30 5.51 0.95 4.18
N GLU A 31 5.81 1.61 5.30
CA GLU A 31 4.78 2.18 6.19
C GLU A 31 3.98 3.30 5.51
N ALA A 32 4.62 4.10 4.65
CA ALA A 32 3.92 5.08 3.84
C ALA A 32 2.98 4.40 2.81
N ALA A 33 3.43 3.33 2.15
CA ALA A 33 2.63 2.55 1.21
C ALA A 33 1.43 1.85 1.90
N GLU A 34 1.63 1.32 3.11
CA GLU A 34 0.57 0.73 3.92
C GLU A 34 -0.51 1.77 4.24
N ARG A 35 -0.13 2.92 4.83
CA ARG A 35 -1.08 4.00 5.16
C ARG A 35 -1.88 4.44 3.95
N ASN A 36 -1.23 4.59 2.80
CA ASN A 36 -1.91 4.94 1.56
C ASN A 36 -2.90 3.86 1.08
N SER A 37 -2.60 2.58 1.34
CA SER A 37 -3.47 1.48 0.95
C SER A 37 -4.74 1.42 1.80
N TRP A 38 -4.67 1.88 3.05
CA TRP A 38 -5.83 1.99 3.93
C TRP A 38 -6.87 3.01 3.48
N ASP A 39 -6.46 4.05 2.76
CA ASP A 39 -7.40 5.08 2.29
C ASP A 39 -8.32 4.57 1.17
N GLY A 40 -7.80 3.74 0.25
CA GLY A 40 -8.58 3.19 -0.86
C GLY A 40 -9.28 1.85 -0.56
N LEU A 41 -8.85 1.12 0.47
CA LEU A 41 -9.41 -0.20 0.80
C LEU A 41 -10.93 -0.16 1.09
N PRO A 42 -11.48 0.81 1.86
CA PRO A 42 -12.92 0.88 2.09
C PRO A 42 -13.74 1.07 0.81
N ILE A 43 -13.20 1.82 -0.16
CA ILE A 43 -13.89 2.11 -1.43
C ILE A 43 -14.06 0.83 -2.24
N ILE A 44 -12.96 0.08 -2.46
CA ILE A 44 -13.03 -1.16 -3.23
C ILE A 44 -13.89 -2.22 -2.51
N CYS A 45 -13.76 -2.35 -1.19
CA CYS A 45 -14.57 -3.30 -0.42
C CYS A 45 -16.05 -2.98 -0.55
N THR A 46 -16.42 -1.71 -0.42
CA THR A 46 -17.81 -1.26 -0.55
C THR A 46 -18.32 -1.48 -1.97
N ALA A 47 -17.52 -1.20 -3.00
CA ALA A 47 -17.90 -1.42 -4.40
C ALA A 47 -18.14 -2.91 -4.70
N ILE A 48 -17.30 -3.81 -4.19
CA ILE A 48 -17.49 -5.27 -4.35
C ILE A 48 -18.75 -5.75 -3.65
N VAL A 49 -19.00 -5.29 -2.41
CA VAL A 49 -20.22 -5.63 -1.67
C VAL A 49 -21.45 -5.11 -2.39
N ALA A 50 -21.46 -3.83 -2.79
CA ALA A 50 -22.56 -3.22 -3.53
C ALA A 50 -22.83 -3.94 -4.85
N GLY A 51 -21.79 -4.24 -5.62
CA GLY A 51 -21.89 -5.00 -6.87
C GLY A 51 -22.43 -6.41 -6.67
N ASN A 52 -22.01 -7.09 -5.60
CA ASN A 52 -22.56 -8.39 -5.22
C ASN A 52 -24.05 -8.30 -4.87
N THR A 53 -24.45 -7.31 -4.08
CA THR A 53 -25.87 -7.08 -3.72
C THR A 53 -26.73 -6.70 -4.92
N ALA A 54 -26.15 -6.05 -5.93
CA ALA A 54 -26.82 -5.71 -7.19
C ALA A 54 -26.93 -6.88 -8.17
N GLY A 55 -26.41 -8.07 -7.82
CA GLY A 55 -26.49 -9.27 -8.65
C GLY A 55 -25.44 -9.35 -9.77
N LEU A 56 -24.34 -8.60 -9.68
CA LEU A 56 -23.22 -8.76 -10.62
C LEU A 56 -22.60 -10.16 -10.48
N SER A 57 -22.11 -10.69 -11.60
CA SER A 57 -21.51 -12.02 -11.62
C SER A 57 -20.24 -12.08 -10.77
N ALA A 58 -20.03 -13.21 -10.08
CA ALA A 58 -18.82 -13.45 -9.31
C ALA A 58 -17.55 -13.32 -10.16
N ASN A 59 -17.60 -13.77 -11.43
CA ASN A 59 -16.47 -13.64 -12.35
C ASN A 59 -16.06 -12.17 -12.58
N TYR A 60 -17.04 -11.28 -12.75
CA TYR A 60 -16.77 -9.86 -12.92
C TYR A 60 -16.17 -9.24 -11.65
N LEU A 61 -16.80 -9.50 -10.49
CA LEU A 61 -16.33 -8.96 -9.21
C LEU A 61 -14.93 -9.47 -8.83
N ASN A 62 -14.65 -10.75 -9.07
CA ASN A 62 -13.34 -11.35 -8.84
C ASN A 62 -12.27 -10.77 -9.78
N ALA A 63 -12.62 -10.49 -11.04
CA ALA A 63 -11.71 -9.83 -11.96
C ALA A 63 -11.37 -8.41 -11.49
N VAL A 64 -12.37 -7.62 -11.08
CA VAL A 64 -12.16 -6.27 -10.53
C VAL A 64 -11.29 -6.31 -9.27
N ALA A 65 -11.60 -7.19 -8.32
CA ALA A 65 -10.81 -7.37 -7.10
C ALA A 65 -9.36 -7.82 -7.41
N GLY A 66 -9.19 -8.74 -8.36
CA GLY A 66 -7.89 -9.22 -8.79
C GLY A 66 -7.03 -8.13 -9.43
N ILE A 67 -7.62 -7.32 -10.31
CA ILE A 67 -6.94 -6.16 -10.93
C ILE A 67 -6.53 -5.16 -9.86
N TYR A 68 -7.42 -4.81 -8.94
CA TYR A 68 -7.13 -3.90 -7.83
C TYR A 68 -5.96 -4.41 -6.98
N LEU A 69 -5.99 -5.69 -6.58
CA LEU A 69 -4.91 -6.31 -5.80
C LEU A 69 -3.60 -6.33 -6.57
N GLY A 70 -3.62 -6.66 -7.86
CA GLY A 70 -2.44 -6.61 -8.73
C GLY A 70 -1.81 -5.22 -8.76
N LEU A 71 -2.62 -4.18 -8.99
CA LEU A 71 -2.17 -2.79 -8.98
C LEU A 71 -1.59 -2.39 -7.62
N ARG A 72 -2.19 -2.82 -6.50
CA ARG A 72 -1.68 -2.56 -5.15
C ARG A 72 -0.35 -3.26 -4.86
N LEU A 73 -0.19 -4.51 -5.29
CA LEU A 73 1.09 -5.21 -5.17
C LEU A 73 2.17 -4.51 -5.99
N THR A 74 1.86 -4.08 -7.22
CA THR A 74 2.78 -3.27 -8.03
C THR A 74 3.13 -1.95 -7.35
N TYR A 75 2.16 -1.25 -6.79
CA TYR A 75 2.37 0.01 -6.06
C TYR A 75 3.34 -0.16 -4.88
N VAL A 76 3.08 -1.16 -4.03
CA VAL A 76 3.93 -1.46 -2.86
C VAL A 76 5.33 -1.87 -3.30
N TYR A 77 5.45 -2.69 -4.35
CA TYR A 77 6.74 -3.08 -4.92
C TYR A 77 7.55 -1.86 -5.40
N LEU A 78 6.93 -0.93 -6.12
CA LEU A 78 7.57 0.31 -6.55
C LEU A 78 7.96 1.19 -5.35
N TYR A 79 7.16 1.23 -4.28
CA TYR A 79 7.54 1.90 -3.03
C TYR A 79 8.77 1.27 -2.37
N ALA A 80 8.88 -0.05 -2.36
CA ALA A 80 10.01 -0.75 -1.79
C ALA A 80 11.31 -0.49 -2.57
N THR A 81 11.24 -0.61 -3.90
CA THR A 81 12.42 -0.73 -4.78
C THR A 81 12.90 0.59 -5.40
N VAL A 82 12.01 1.55 -5.63
CA VAL A 82 12.41 2.78 -6.33
C VAL A 82 13.05 3.78 -5.36
N THR A 83 14.31 4.13 -5.57
CA THR A 83 15.02 5.13 -4.74
C THR A 83 15.32 6.42 -5.53
N ASP A 84 15.22 6.37 -6.85
CA ASP A 84 15.50 7.47 -7.77
C ASP A 84 14.29 8.41 -7.93
N PRO A 85 14.45 9.73 -7.72
CA PRO A 85 13.40 10.73 -7.94
C PRO A 85 12.76 10.67 -9.34
N LYS A 86 13.52 10.38 -10.39
CA LYS A 86 13.01 10.32 -11.77
C LYS A 86 12.07 9.15 -12.00
N LYS A 87 12.27 8.04 -11.27
CA LYS A 87 11.39 6.86 -11.30
C LYS A 87 10.19 7.02 -10.37
N SER A 88 10.13 8.08 -9.55
CA SER A 88 9.01 8.35 -8.65
C SER A 88 7.72 8.74 -9.38
N TYR A 89 7.78 9.25 -10.61
CA TYR A 89 6.58 9.55 -11.41
C TYR A 89 5.75 8.29 -11.74
N ALA A 90 6.40 7.13 -11.87
CA ALA A 90 5.69 5.85 -12.04
C ALA A 90 4.82 5.51 -10.81
N ARG A 91 5.21 5.95 -9.61
CA ARG A 91 4.40 5.79 -8.39
C ARG A 91 3.14 6.64 -8.44
N SER A 92 3.25 7.88 -8.90
CA SER A 92 2.11 8.78 -9.02
C SER A 92 1.08 8.22 -10.01
N LEU A 93 1.54 7.65 -11.13
CA LEU A 93 0.65 7.02 -12.10
C LEU A 93 -0.08 5.81 -11.50
N VAL A 94 0.64 4.92 -10.81
CA VAL A 94 0.03 3.74 -10.17
C VAL A 94 -0.88 4.15 -9.00
N TYR A 95 -0.55 5.21 -8.26
CA TYR A 95 -1.40 5.76 -7.21
C TYR A 95 -2.77 6.16 -7.77
N TRP A 96 -2.81 6.92 -8.88
CA TRP A 96 -4.06 7.31 -9.55
C TRP A 96 -4.85 6.13 -10.11
N LEU A 97 -4.18 5.06 -10.53
CA LEU A 97 -4.85 3.86 -11.05
C LEU A 97 -5.37 2.93 -9.95
N SER A 98 -4.86 3.07 -8.71
CA SER A 98 -5.16 2.14 -7.61
C SER A 98 -6.03 2.74 -6.51
N ASN A 99 -6.42 4.02 -6.59
CA ASN A 99 -7.30 4.70 -5.63
C ASN A 99 -8.55 5.27 -6.30
#